data_AF-A0A2N5M301-F1
#
_entry.id   AF-A0A2N5M301-F1
#
_cell.length_a   1.000
_cell.length_b   1.000
_cell.length_c   1.000
_cell.angle_alpha   90.00
_cell.angle_beta   90.00
_cell.angle_gamma   90.00
#
_symmetry.space_group_name_H-M   'P 1'
#
loop_
_entity.id
_entity.type
_entity.pdbx_description
1 polymer ?
#
loop_
_entity_poly.entity_id
_entity_poly.type
_entity_poly.pdbx_seq_one_letter_code
_entity_poly.pdbx_strand_id
1 'polypeptide(L)' 'MPWNKDDYPNSMKNLDEPVREKAIEIANALLEEGYEDGRAIPIAIDKAKEYVKDHGASSKKEG' A
#
# COMPACT_ATOMS: atom_id res chain seq x y z
N MET A 1 10.33 -4.40 9.99
CA MET A 1 11.28 -3.62 9.16
C MET A 1 10.46 -2.67 8.31
N PRO A 2 10.91 -1.43 8.04
CA PRO A 2 10.19 -0.57 7.10
C PRO A 2 10.39 -1.08 5.66
N TRP A 3 9.29 -1.38 4.99
CA TRP A 3 9.27 -1.76 3.58
C TRP A 3 9.56 -0.55 2.69
N ASN A 4 10.05 -0.80 1.48
CA ASN A 4 10.33 0.25 0.48
C ASN A 4 9.91 -0.22 -0.92
N LYS A 5 10.16 0.61 -1.94
CA LYS A 5 9.73 0.33 -3.33
C LYS A 5 10.44 -0.87 -3.97
N ASP A 6 11.57 -1.31 -3.44
CA ASP A 6 12.38 -2.43 -3.93
C ASP A 6 12.26 -3.67 -3.03
N ASP A 7 11.87 -3.49 -1.76
CA ASP A 7 11.72 -4.56 -0.76
C ASP A 7 10.40 -4.41 -0.01
N TYR A 8 9.36 -5.06 -0.53
CA TYR A 8 8.00 -5.06 -0.01
C TYR A 8 7.42 -6.48 0.06
N PRO A 9 6.35 -6.72 0.85
CA PRO A 9 5.75 -8.04 0.99
C PRO A 9 5.26 -8.60 -0.34
N ASN A 10 5.39 -9.93 -0.50
CA ASN A 10 4.84 -10.64 -1.67
C ASN A 10 3.35 -10.37 -1.92
N SER A 11 2.58 -10.04 -0.88
CA SER A 11 1.17 -9.64 -1.00
C SER A 11 0.96 -8.35 -1.79
N MET A 12 1.97 -7.48 -1.87
CA MET A 12 1.91 -6.19 -2.57
C MET A 12 2.42 -6.24 -4.02
N LYS A 13 3.05 -7.35 -4.44
CA LYS A 13 3.73 -7.45 -5.76
C LYS A 13 2.80 -7.34 -6.97
N ASN A 14 1.52 -7.70 -6.80
CA ASN A 14 0.53 -7.68 -7.86
C ASN A 14 -0.39 -6.44 -7.77
N LEU A 15 -0.09 -5.49 -6.90
CA LEU A 15 -0.84 -4.24 -6.79
C LEU A 15 -0.33 -3.24 -7.82
N ASP A 16 -1.24 -2.42 -8.35
CA ASP A 16 -0.88 -1.26 -9.16
C ASP A 16 0.12 -0.38 -8.41
N GLU A 17 1.09 0.19 -9.12
CA GLU A 17 2.14 1.02 -8.54
C GLU A 17 1.65 2.09 -7.54
N PRO A 18 0.65 2.94 -7.86
CA PRO A 18 0.16 3.93 -6.89
C PRO A 18 -0.46 3.31 -5.63
N VAL A 19 -1.11 2.14 -5.76
CA VAL A 19 -1.67 1.41 -4.61
C VAL A 19 -0.55 0.79 -3.79
N ARG A 20 0.46 0.19 -4.44
CA ARG A 20 1.62 -0.41 -3.78
C ARG A 20 2.41 0.61 -2.98
N GLU A 21 2.74 1.75 -3.59
CA GLU A 21 3.49 2.82 -2.92
C GLU A 21 2.74 3.34 -1.69
N LYS A 22 1.43 3.57 -1.83
CA LYS A 22 0.63 4.04 -0.69
C LYS A 22 0.46 2.97 0.39
N ALA A 23 0.36 1.70 0.00
CA ALA A 23 0.30 0.59 0.94
C ALA A 23 1.60 0.47 1.73
N ILE A 24 2.77 0.64 1.10
CA ILE A 24 4.07 0.64 1.80
C ILE A 24 4.12 1.75 2.86
N GLU A 25 3.71 2.97 2.51
CA GLU A 25 3.67 4.10 3.45
C GLU A 25 2.79 3.81 4.67
N ILE A 26 1.56 3.35 4.43
CA ILE A 26 0.60 3.06 5.50
C ILE A 26 1.05 1.87 6.35
N ALA A 27 1.59 0.83 5.72
CA ALA A 27 2.02 -0.36 6.43
C ALA A 27 3.22 -0.05 7.34
N ASN A 28 4.16 0.78 6.88
CA ASN A 28 5.27 1.26 7.70
C ASN A 28 4.78 2.04 8.93
N ALA A 29 3.81 2.95 8.76
CA ALA A 29 3.22 3.68 9.87
C ALA A 29 2.55 2.74 10.90
N LEU A 30 1.81 1.73 10.43
CA LEU A 30 1.20 0.73 11.31
C LEU A 30 2.24 -0.09 12.07
N LEU A 31 3.36 -0.46 11.44
CA LEU A 31 4.45 -1.14 12.13
C LEU A 31 5.08 -0.26 13.21
N GLU A 32 5.24 1.04 12.96
CA GLU A 32 5.72 2.00 13.96
C GLU A 32 4.74 2.15 15.14
N GLU A 33 3.44 2.02 14.89
CA GLU A 33 2.40 1.95 15.92
C GLU A 33 2.36 0.60 16.68
N GLY A 34 3.21 -0.36 16.30
CA GLY A 34 3.31 -1.67 16.96
C GLY A 34 2.36 -2.73 16.41
N TYR A 35 1.76 -2.50 15.24
CA TYR A 35 1.00 -3.55 14.55
C TYR A 35 1.95 -4.61 14.00
N GLU A 36 1.49 -5.84 13.98
CA GLU A 36 2.20 -6.97 13.41
C GLU A 36 1.99 -6.98 11.88
N ASP A 37 3.00 -7.42 11.12
CA ASP A 37 2.97 -7.49 9.65
C ASP A 37 1.68 -8.14 9.12
N GLY A 38 1.23 -9.24 9.75
CA GLY A 38 0.02 -9.97 9.36
C GLY A 38 -1.28 -9.16 9.46
N ARG A 39 -1.30 -8.11 10.30
CA ARG A 39 -2.41 -7.15 10.41
C ARG A 39 -2.14 -5.85 9.64
N ALA A 40 -0.91 -5.36 9.67
CA ALA A 40 -0.52 -4.12 9.01
C ALA A 40 -0.71 -4.20 7.49
N ILE A 41 -0.28 -5.30 6.86
CA ILE A 41 -0.32 -5.48 5.40
C ILE A 41 -1.74 -5.39 4.82
N PRO A 42 -2.73 -6.20 5.25
CA PRO A 42 -4.08 -6.13 4.68
C PRO A 42 -4.74 -4.77 4.90
N ILE A 43 -4.60 -4.18 6.11
CA ILE A 43 -5.16 -2.86 6.41
C ILE A 43 -4.55 -1.79 5.49
N ALA A 44 -3.24 -1.83 5.29
CA ALA A 44 -2.55 -0.87 4.44
C ALA A 44 -2.97 -0.98 2.97
N ILE A 45 -3.15 -2.21 2.46
CA ILE A 45 -3.62 -2.44 1.09
C ILE A 45 -5.03 -1.87 0.89
N ASP A 46 -5.94 -2.12 1.84
CA ASP A 46 -7.32 -1.64 1.74
C ASP A 46 -7.38 -0.11 1.77
N LYS A 47 -6.69 0.52 2.74
CA LYS A 47 -6.60 1.99 2.83
C LYS A 47 -5.93 2.61 1.60
N ALA A 48 -4.91 1.97 1.04
CA ALA A 48 -4.23 2.44 -0.15
C ALA A 48 -5.14 2.42 -1.39
N LYS A 49 -5.96 1.37 -1.55
CA LYS A 49 -6.94 1.29 -2.63
C LYS A 49 -7.99 2.39 -2.53
N GLU A 50 -8.51 2.64 -1.33
CA GLU A 50 -9.47 3.73 -1.08
C GLU A 50 -8.83 5.09 -1.40
N TYR A 51 -7.62 5.33 -0.89
CA TYR A 51 -6.88 6.56 -1.15
C TYR A 51 -6.70 6.82 -2.65
N VAL A 52 -6.22 5.83 -3.40
CA VAL A 52 -5.99 5.96 -4.85
C VAL A 52 -7.29 6.16 -5.63
N LYS A 53 -8.36 5.49 -5.22
CA LYS A 53 -9.69 5.64 -5.82
C LYS A 53 -10.23 7.06 -5.63
N ASP A 54 -10.05 7.63 -4.45
CA ASP A 54 -10.57 8.96 -4.11
C ASP A 54 -9.68 10.10 -4.62
N HIS A 55 -8.36 9.89 -4.66
CA HIS A 55 -7.38 10.91 -5.04
C HIS A 55 -6.92 10.78 -6.50
N GLY A 56 -7.48 9.84 -7.25
CA GLY A 56 -7.27 9.68 -8.68
C GLY A 56 -5.79 9.72 -9.04
N ALA A 57 -5.00 8.76 -8.54
CA ALA A 57 -3.62 8.62 -9.00
C ALA A 57 -3.69 8.37 -10.51
N SER A 58 -3.36 9.41 -11.27
CA SER A 58 -3.57 9.49 -12.70
C SER A 58 -2.82 8.38 -13.42
N SER A 59 -3.55 7.33 -13.77
CA SER A 59 -3.21 6.42 -14.85
C SER A 59 -4.52 6.00 -15.51
N LYS A 60 -4.98 6.91 -16.38
CA LYS A 60 -5.68 6.66 -17.63
C LYS A 60 -6.72 5.51 -17.60
N LYS A 61 -7.97 5.85 -17.28
CA LYS A 61 -9.09 5.20 -17.99
C LYS A 61 -9.24 5.92 -19.33
N GLU A 62 -8.58 5.42 -20.36
CA GLU A 62 -9.07 5.58 -21.73
C GLU A 62 -10.22 4.60 -21.91
N GLY A 63 -11.40 5.14 -22.23
CA GLY A 63 -12.62 4.43 -22.58
C GLY A 63 -13.62 5.44 -23.12
#